data_AF-A0A2P5GGI1-F1
#
_entry.id   AF-A0A2P5GGI1-F1
#
_cell.length_a   1.000
_cell.length_b   1.000
_cell.length_c   1.000
_cell.angle_alpha   90.00
_cell.angle_beta   90.00
_cell.angle_gamma   90.00
#
_symmetry.space_group_name_H-M   'P 1'
#
loop_
_entity.id
_entity.type
_entity.pdbx_description
1 polymer ?
#
loop_
_entity_poly.entity_id
_entity_poly.type
_entity_poly.pdbx_seq_one_letter_code
_entity_poly.pdbx_strand_id
1 'polypeptide(L)'
;EGIFFFDRYVTESATQTLTLCDDVAGLSDAGEVTFNPGTTTGGETEYVSDVHYRAQIRPSSVETQDYTFKVPGWQGYYGHEGEFLNGQRTQYEIFDYPGRFKDEQHGRSFARYQAEGWRNSAEQASCVSNSARLWPGTKFTLTEHPSGVLNREWQVVSSTLSGEQPQALHGSRGEGTTLVNHFSVIPSDRTWRPVPQAKPRVDGPQSAVVTGPAGEEIFCDRHGRVRVKFRWDRYNPENETSSCWVRVSQAWAGPGFGNLAIPR
;
A
#
# COMPACT_ATOMS: atom_id res chain seq x y z
N GLU A 1 -1.94 7.13 1.21
CA GLU A 1 -3.16 6.88 0.40
C GLU A 1 -3.79 5.51 0.58
N GLY A 2 -3.08 4.48 1.05
CA GLY A 2 -3.68 3.16 1.29
C GLY A 2 -3.87 2.31 0.03
N ILE A 3 -3.72 2.86 -1.16
CA ILE A 3 -3.95 2.14 -2.41
C ILE A 3 -3.06 0.89 -2.53
N PHE A 4 -3.66 -0.21 -2.96
CA PHE A 4 -2.99 -1.39 -3.50
C PHE A 4 -3.42 -1.59 -4.96
N PHE A 5 -2.72 -2.46 -5.68
CA PHE A 5 -3.01 -2.70 -7.09
C PHE A 5 -2.85 -4.16 -7.48
N PHE A 6 -3.54 -4.55 -8.53
CA PHE A 6 -3.47 -5.88 -9.14
C PHE A 6 -3.90 -5.80 -10.60
N ASP A 7 -3.51 -6.80 -11.40
CA ASP A 7 -3.99 -6.93 -12.77
C ASP A 7 -5.37 -7.59 -12.77
N ARG A 8 -6.36 -6.92 -13.35
CA ARG A 8 -7.70 -7.48 -13.51
C ARG A 8 -7.77 -8.25 -14.81
N TYR A 9 -8.04 -9.55 -14.69
CA TYR A 9 -8.34 -10.40 -15.83
C TYR A 9 -9.72 -10.08 -16.39
N VAL A 10 -9.80 -9.85 -17.70
CA VAL A 10 -11.05 -9.60 -18.44
C VAL A 10 -11.22 -10.74 -19.45
N THR A 11 -12.19 -11.62 -19.22
CA THR A 11 -12.39 -12.84 -20.02
C THR A 11 -12.63 -12.58 -21.51
N GLU A 12 -13.16 -11.42 -21.87
CA GLU A 12 -13.58 -11.07 -23.23
C GLU A 12 -12.60 -10.15 -23.97
N SER A 13 -11.44 -9.83 -23.39
CA SER A 13 -10.47 -8.91 -23.99
C SER A 13 -9.03 -9.35 -23.75
N ALA A 14 -8.19 -9.18 -24.77
CA ALA A 14 -6.74 -9.35 -24.64
C ALA A 14 -6.07 -8.20 -23.85
N THR A 15 -6.82 -7.18 -23.44
CA THR A 15 -6.29 -6.04 -22.68
C THR A 15 -6.06 -6.40 -21.22
N GLN A 16 -4.83 -6.19 -20.74
CA GLN A 16 -4.53 -6.24 -19.31
C GLN A 16 -4.77 -4.87 -18.69
N THR A 17 -5.52 -4.83 -17.58
CA THR A 17 -5.86 -3.59 -16.88
C THR A 17 -5.30 -3.60 -15.46
N LEU A 18 -4.38 -2.67 -15.18
CA LEU A 18 -3.92 -2.39 -13.83
C LEU A 18 -5.07 -1.72 -13.04
N THR A 19 -5.56 -2.40 -12.02
CA THR A 19 -6.62 -1.89 -11.14
C THR A 19 -6.01 -1.31 -9.88
N LEU A 20 -6.40 -0.08 -9.54
CA LEU A 20 -6.11 0.55 -8.26
C LEU A 20 -7.32 0.37 -7.34
N CYS A 21 -7.10 -0.18 -6.14
CA CYS A 21 -8.14 -0.36 -5.14
C CYS A 21 -7.65 0.13 -3.77
N ASP A 22 -8.58 0.52 -2.92
CA ASP A 22 -8.35 0.94 -1.55
C ASP A 22 -9.19 0.15 -0.54
N ASP A 23 -9.96 -0.83 -0.99
CA ASP A 23 -10.80 -1.68 -0.15
C ASP A 23 -10.96 -3.09 -0.72
N VAL A 24 -11.11 -4.08 0.16
CA VAL A 24 -11.37 -5.48 -0.18
C VAL A 24 -12.66 -5.67 -1.01
N ALA A 25 -13.62 -4.74 -0.91
CA ALA A 25 -14.83 -4.75 -1.73
C ALA A 25 -14.54 -4.58 -3.24
N GLY A 26 -13.36 -4.07 -3.62
CA GLY A 26 -12.95 -3.93 -5.02
C GLY A 26 -12.43 -5.22 -5.68
N LEU A 27 -12.28 -6.31 -4.92
CA LEU A 27 -11.75 -7.58 -5.39
C LEU A 27 -12.80 -8.39 -6.19
N SER A 28 -12.31 -9.19 -7.13
CA SER A 28 -13.14 -10.15 -7.86
C SER A 28 -13.48 -11.36 -6.99
N ASP A 29 -14.71 -11.86 -7.08
CA ASP A 29 -15.15 -13.03 -6.34
C ASP A 29 -14.99 -14.31 -7.18
N ALA A 30 -14.23 -15.28 -6.66
CA ALA A 30 -14.03 -16.59 -7.27
C ALA A 30 -15.04 -17.64 -6.78
N GLY A 31 -15.90 -17.31 -5.83
CA GLY A 31 -16.91 -18.19 -5.26
C GLY A 31 -16.34 -19.15 -4.20
N GLU A 32 -16.99 -20.30 -4.05
CA GLU A 32 -16.58 -21.33 -3.09
C GLU A 32 -15.55 -22.28 -3.71
N VAL A 33 -14.53 -22.63 -2.94
CA VAL A 33 -13.53 -23.64 -3.30
C VAL A 33 -13.41 -24.63 -2.14
N THR A 34 -13.59 -25.92 -2.43
CA THR A 34 -13.54 -26.97 -1.41
C THR A 34 -12.10 -27.33 -1.06
N PHE A 35 -11.88 -27.68 0.19
CA PHE A 35 -10.64 -28.30 0.64
C PHE A 35 -10.65 -29.80 0.33
N ASN A 36 -9.68 -30.27 -0.46
CA ASN A 36 -9.51 -31.68 -0.77
C ASN A 36 -8.02 -32.08 -0.68
N PRO A 37 -7.60 -32.77 0.40
CA PRO A 37 -6.23 -33.24 0.54
C PRO A 37 -5.91 -34.46 -0.35
N GLY A 38 -6.91 -35.10 -0.95
CA GLY A 38 -6.76 -36.25 -1.84
C GLY A 38 -6.40 -35.84 -3.27
N THR A 39 -5.11 -35.60 -3.53
CA THR A 39 -4.59 -35.22 -4.86
C THR A 39 -4.44 -36.39 -5.84
N THR A 40 -4.62 -37.63 -5.37
CA THR A 40 -4.43 -38.86 -6.17
C THR A 40 -5.57 -39.16 -7.14
N THR A 41 -6.75 -38.62 -6.88
CA THR A 41 -7.89 -38.72 -7.78
C THR A 41 -7.89 -37.43 -8.57
N GLY A 42 -7.49 -37.46 -9.84
CA GLY A 42 -7.46 -36.29 -10.72
C GLY A 42 -8.86 -35.68 -10.82
N GLY A 43 -9.20 -34.82 -9.87
CA GLY A 43 -10.50 -34.22 -9.74
C GLY A 43 -10.71 -33.28 -10.91
N GLU A 44 -11.86 -33.41 -11.58
CA GLU A 44 -12.30 -32.45 -12.60
C GLU A 44 -12.65 -31.09 -11.97
N THR A 45 -12.83 -31.04 -10.64
CA THR A 45 -13.20 -29.84 -9.90
C THR A 45 -11.98 -29.11 -9.32
N GLU A 46 -12.09 -27.79 -9.22
CA GLU A 46 -11.11 -26.94 -8.54
C GLU A 46 -11.13 -27.21 -7.02
N TYR A 47 -9.95 -27.32 -6.40
CA TYR A 47 -9.81 -27.55 -4.95
C TYR A 47 -8.55 -26.90 -4.37
N VAL A 48 -8.58 -26.69 -3.06
CA VAL A 48 -7.38 -26.39 -2.25
C VAL A 48 -6.94 -27.68 -1.55
N SER A 49 -5.69 -28.10 -1.73
CA SER A 49 -5.16 -29.36 -1.19
C SER A 49 -4.33 -29.22 0.06
N ASP A 50 -3.71 -28.06 0.25
CA ASP A 50 -2.88 -27.76 1.41
C ASP A 50 -3.17 -26.34 1.88
N VAL A 51 -3.22 -26.15 3.21
CA VAL A 51 -3.45 -24.88 3.88
C VAL A 51 -2.56 -24.82 5.12
N HIS A 52 -1.52 -23.99 5.05
CA HIS A 52 -0.64 -23.70 6.16
C HIS A 52 -0.95 -22.32 6.74
N TYR A 53 -1.72 -22.29 7.82
CA TYR A 53 -2.05 -21.07 8.56
C TYR A 53 -0.89 -20.60 9.44
N ARG A 54 -0.62 -19.29 9.43
CA ARG A 54 0.43 -18.64 10.21
C ARG A 54 -0.09 -17.34 10.84
N ALA A 55 0.13 -17.21 12.14
CA ALA A 55 -0.04 -15.96 12.87
C ALA A 55 1.31 -15.46 13.41
N GLN A 56 1.54 -14.15 13.39
CA GLN A 56 2.78 -13.53 13.85
C GLN A 56 2.53 -12.26 14.65
N ILE A 57 3.41 -11.97 15.60
CA ILE A 57 3.40 -10.69 16.32
C ILE A 57 3.80 -9.56 15.34
N ARG A 58 2.98 -8.51 15.32
CA ARG A 58 3.17 -7.28 14.55
C ARG A 58 2.92 -6.07 15.43
N PRO A 59 3.31 -4.84 15.03
CA PRO A 59 2.97 -3.63 15.77
C PRO A 59 1.48 -3.60 16.15
N SER A 60 1.19 -3.24 17.40
CA SER A 60 -0.17 -3.14 17.93
C SER A 60 -0.77 -1.75 17.76
N SER A 61 0.03 -0.72 17.52
CA SER A 61 -0.45 0.63 17.24
C SER A 61 0.58 1.41 16.41
N VAL A 62 0.10 2.42 15.69
CA VAL A 62 0.94 3.42 15.02
C VAL A 62 0.49 4.80 15.44
N GLU A 63 1.44 5.59 15.91
CA GLU A 63 1.30 6.99 16.28
C GLU A 63 2.12 7.85 15.30
N THR A 64 1.56 8.98 14.86
CA THR A 64 2.22 9.87 13.93
C THR A 64 1.97 11.33 14.27
N GLN A 65 3.00 12.15 14.05
CA GLN A 65 2.93 13.58 14.32
C GLN A 65 3.46 14.41 13.16
N ASP A 66 2.90 15.60 12.95
CA ASP A 66 3.42 16.60 12.01
C ASP A 66 3.18 18.04 12.51
N TYR A 67 3.81 19.00 11.85
CA TYR A 67 3.74 20.42 12.16
C TYR A 67 3.33 21.24 10.94
N THR A 68 2.44 22.21 11.14
CA THR A 68 2.10 23.23 10.14
C THR A 68 2.27 24.64 10.69
N PHE A 69 3.12 25.43 10.04
CA PHE A 69 3.36 26.83 10.42
C PHE A 69 2.12 27.73 10.29
N LYS A 70 1.10 27.28 9.54
CA LYS A 70 -0.16 28.02 9.38
C LYS A 70 -0.99 28.00 10.66
N VAL A 71 -0.85 26.95 11.48
CA VAL A 71 -1.55 26.79 12.77
C VAL A 71 -0.55 26.19 13.77
N PRO A 72 0.42 26.97 14.29
CA PRO A 72 1.53 26.43 15.06
C PRO A 72 1.14 25.72 16.36
N GLY A 73 -0.03 26.03 16.93
CA GLY A 73 -0.55 25.41 18.15
C GLY A 73 -1.38 24.14 17.91
N TRP A 74 -1.60 23.75 16.65
CA TRP A 74 -2.26 22.49 16.34
C TRP A 74 -1.34 21.33 16.67
N GLN A 75 -1.81 20.40 17.52
CA GLN A 75 -1.01 19.27 18.00
C GLN A 75 -0.53 18.35 16.87
N GLY A 76 -1.34 18.22 15.82
CA GLY A 76 -1.01 17.42 14.63
C GLY A 76 -0.62 15.98 14.97
N TYR A 77 -1.24 15.38 16.00
CA TYR A 77 -0.91 14.05 16.53
C TYR A 77 -2.08 13.10 16.32
N TYR A 78 -1.84 11.96 15.66
CA TYR A 78 -2.86 10.99 15.30
C TYR A 78 -2.35 9.56 15.46
N GLY A 79 -3.21 8.69 15.98
CA GLY A 79 -2.92 7.29 16.24
C GLY A 79 -3.92 6.34 15.58
N HIS A 80 -3.51 5.09 15.42
CA HIS A 80 -4.39 3.98 15.06
C HIS A 80 -3.97 2.68 15.75
N GLU A 81 -4.91 2.12 16.50
CA GLU A 81 -4.78 0.81 17.13
C GLU A 81 -4.94 -0.31 16.10
N GLY A 82 -4.13 -1.35 16.22
CA GLY A 82 -4.17 -2.51 15.35
C GLY A 82 -5.37 -3.41 15.65
N GLU A 83 -6.08 -3.79 14.60
CA GLU A 83 -7.20 -4.73 14.69
C GLU A 83 -6.74 -6.19 14.59
N PHE A 84 -7.64 -7.12 14.94
CA PHE A 84 -7.44 -8.57 14.82
C PHE A 84 -6.12 -9.07 15.44
N LEU A 85 -5.94 -8.81 16.74
CA LEU A 85 -4.68 -9.10 17.45
C LEU A 85 -4.37 -10.60 17.62
N ASN A 86 -5.34 -11.49 17.43
CA ASN A 86 -5.17 -12.94 17.58
C ASN A 86 -4.46 -13.35 18.89
N GLY A 87 -4.89 -12.76 20.02
CA GLY A 87 -4.30 -12.99 21.34
C GLY A 87 -3.00 -12.21 21.62
N GLN A 88 -2.49 -11.42 20.68
CA GLN A 88 -1.35 -10.52 20.90
C GLN A 88 -1.69 -9.40 21.89
N ARG A 89 -0.71 -9.00 22.71
CA ARG A 89 -0.80 -7.82 23.59
C ARG A 89 -0.65 -6.51 22.81
N THR A 90 -1.21 -5.43 23.36
CA THR A 90 -1.21 -4.06 22.82
C THR A 90 0.02 -3.23 23.25
N GLN A 91 1.19 -3.85 23.30
CA GLN A 91 2.39 -3.22 23.89
C GLN A 91 3.40 -2.66 22.88
N TYR A 92 3.25 -2.98 21.60
CA TYR A 92 4.24 -2.67 20.56
C TYR A 92 3.76 -1.53 19.67
N GLU A 93 4.05 -0.31 20.07
CA GLU A 93 3.75 0.91 19.31
C GLU A 93 4.89 1.27 18.35
N ILE A 94 4.53 1.79 17.18
CA ILE A 94 5.45 2.54 16.30
C ILE A 94 5.07 4.01 16.34
N PHE A 95 6.03 4.88 16.66
CA PHE A 95 5.90 6.32 16.49
C PHE A 95 6.71 6.80 15.29
N ASP A 96 6.12 7.62 14.41
CA ASP A 96 6.81 8.22 13.25
C ASP A 96 6.59 9.74 13.13
N TYR A 97 7.68 10.46 12.85
CA TYR A 97 7.72 11.88 12.57
C TYR A 97 8.76 12.19 11.48
N PRO A 98 8.44 13.00 10.45
CA PRO A 98 7.17 13.69 10.24
C PRO A 98 6.14 12.83 9.48
N GLY A 99 4.86 12.94 9.88
CA GLY A 99 3.74 12.20 9.29
C GLY A 99 3.27 12.65 7.90
N ARG A 100 3.73 13.81 7.43
CA ARG A 100 3.46 14.42 6.10
C ARG A 100 1.99 14.78 5.85
N PHE A 101 1.29 15.27 6.86
CA PHE A 101 -0.11 15.72 6.76
C PHE A 101 -0.28 17.15 7.29
N LYS A 102 -1.37 17.82 6.91
CA LYS A 102 -1.66 19.21 7.31
C LYS A 102 -3.09 19.41 7.82
N ASP A 103 -3.82 18.33 7.94
CA ASP A 103 -5.19 18.28 8.43
C ASP A 103 -5.46 16.93 9.11
N GLU A 104 -6.58 16.88 9.81
CA GLU A 104 -6.99 15.74 10.63
C GLU A 104 -7.35 14.49 9.80
N GLN A 105 -8.00 14.67 8.65
CA GLN A 105 -8.44 13.56 7.82
C GLN A 105 -7.25 12.76 7.30
N HIS A 106 -6.22 13.44 6.77
CA HIS A 106 -5.00 12.79 6.31
C HIS A 106 -4.19 12.20 7.47
N GLY A 107 -4.10 12.88 8.61
CA GLY A 107 -3.40 12.37 9.79
C GLY A 107 -3.97 11.03 10.28
N ARG A 108 -5.29 10.97 10.49
CA ARG A 108 -5.99 9.72 10.85
C ARG A 108 -5.83 8.63 9.79
N SER A 109 -6.00 8.99 8.52
CA SER A 109 -5.92 8.04 7.41
C SER A 109 -4.50 7.44 7.28
N PHE A 110 -3.46 8.25 7.43
CA PHE A 110 -2.08 7.80 7.31
C PHE A 110 -1.67 6.91 8.49
N ALA A 111 -2.08 7.24 9.73
CA ALA A 111 -1.87 6.36 10.88
C ALA A 111 -2.50 4.97 10.63
N ARG A 112 -3.76 4.94 10.17
CA ARG A 112 -4.48 3.71 9.81
C ARG A 112 -3.75 2.92 8.73
N TYR A 113 -3.42 3.53 7.59
CA TYR A 113 -2.77 2.82 6.49
C TYR A 113 -1.40 2.26 6.85
N GLN A 114 -0.65 2.96 7.71
CA GLN A 114 0.61 2.45 8.23
C GLN A 114 0.39 1.25 9.14
N ALA A 115 -0.56 1.32 10.08
CA ALA A 115 -0.89 0.20 10.96
C ALA A 115 -1.36 -1.04 10.19
N GLU A 116 -2.30 -0.87 9.25
CA GLU A 116 -2.76 -1.93 8.35
C GLU A 116 -1.59 -2.52 7.53
N GLY A 117 -0.71 -1.67 6.99
CA GLY A 117 0.46 -2.09 6.21
C GLY A 117 1.49 -2.88 7.02
N TRP A 118 1.79 -2.45 8.25
CA TRP A 118 2.66 -3.21 9.17
C TRP A 118 2.04 -4.54 9.61
N ARG A 119 0.71 -4.60 9.69
CA ARG A 119 -0.05 -5.77 10.14
C ARG A 119 -0.53 -6.68 9.01
N ASN A 120 -0.22 -6.38 7.75
CA ASN A 120 -0.66 -7.15 6.57
C ASN A 120 -0.22 -8.63 6.54
N SER A 121 0.70 -9.01 7.44
CA SER A 121 1.24 -10.35 7.62
C SER A 121 1.10 -10.87 9.05
N ALA A 122 0.26 -10.22 9.87
CA ALA A 122 -0.06 -10.69 11.21
C ALA A 122 -0.83 -12.02 11.18
N GLU A 123 -1.66 -12.22 10.17
CA GLU A 123 -2.46 -13.43 9.96
C GLU A 123 -2.51 -13.74 8.46
N GLN A 124 -1.93 -14.88 8.06
CA GLN A 124 -1.83 -15.33 6.67
C GLN A 124 -1.99 -16.85 6.58
N ALA A 125 -2.38 -17.35 5.42
CA ALA A 125 -2.24 -18.77 5.09
C ALA A 125 -1.51 -18.93 3.75
N SER A 126 -0.64 -19.95 3.67
CA SER A 126 -0.04 -20.41 2.42
C SER A 126 -0.80 -21.64 1.95
N CYS A 127 -1.22 -21.66 0.69
CA CYS A 127 -2.12 -22.66 0.16
C CYS A 127 -1.60 -23.26 -1.15
N VAL A 128 -2.03 -24.49 -1.46
CA VAL A 128 -1.77 -25.16 -2.73
C VAL A 128 -3.09 -25.56 -3.38
N SER A 129 -3.31 -25.20 -4.64
CA SER A 129 -4.51 -25.56 -5.41
C SER A 129 -4.19 -25.99 -6.84
N ASN A 130 -5.18 -26.57 -7.51
CA ASN A 130 -5.16 -26.82 -8.96
C ASN A 130 -5.88 -25.70 -9.76
N SER A 131 -6.29 -24.61 -9.11
CA SER A 131 -7.10 -23.56 -9.75
C SER A 131 -6.24 -22.41 -10.25
N ALA A 132 -6.40 -22.09 -11.53
CA ALA A 132 -5.86 -20.87 -12.12
C ALA A 132 -6.61 -19.61 -11.67
N ARG A 133 -7.82 -19.72 -11.10
CA ARG A 133 -8.69 -18.57 -10.74
C ARG A 133 -8.26 -17.85 -9.46
N LEU A 134 -7.38 -18.45 -8.68
CA LEU A 134 -6.89 -17.92 -7.40
C LEU A 134 -5.61 -17.09 -7.61
N TRP A 135 -5.76 -15.87 -8.10
CA TRP A 135 -4.66 -14.90 -8.33
C TRP A 135 -4.84 -13.62 -7.48
N PRO A 136 -3.79 -12.79 -7.31
CA PRO A 136 -3.89 -11.57 -6.50
C PRO A 136 -4.93 -10.61 -7.04
N GLY A 137 -5.83 -10.12 -6.18
CA GLY A 137 -7.00 -9.34 -6.65
C GLY A 137 -8.31 -10.12 -6.62
N THR A 138 -8.26 -11.40 -6.21
CA THR A 138 -9.45 -12.23 -6.01
C THR A 138 -9.68 -12.54 -4.54
N LYS A 139 -10.94 -12.79 -4.21
CA LYS A 139 -11.38 -13.39 -2.96
C LYS A 139 -12.19 -14.65 -3.23
N PHE A 140 -12.16 -15.58 -2.30
CA PHE A 140 -12.91 -16.84 -2.39
C PHE A 140 -13.30 -17.33 -0.99
N THR A 141 -14.28 -18.21 -0.91
CA THR A 141 -14.68 -18.86 0.34
C THR A 141 -14.12 -20.27 0.38
N LEU A 142 -13.30 -20.58 1.38
CA LEU A 142 -12.83 -21.95 1.60
C LEU A 142 -13.91 -22.74 2.34
N THR A 143 -14.21 -23.95 1.86
CA THR A 143 -15.20 -24.85 2.47
C THR A 143 -14.61 -26.24 2.72
N GLU A 144 -15.26 -27.03 3.58
CA GLU A 144 -14.92 -28.43 3.87
C GLU A 144 -13.53 -28.69 4.50
N HIS A 145 -12.82 -27.66 4.95
CA HIS A 145 -11.59 -27.84 5.71
C HIS A 145 -11.88 -28.45 7.11
N PRO A 146 -11.15 -29.47 7.57
CA PRO A 146 -11.39 -30.11 8.88
C PRO A 146 -11.37 -29.15 10.07
N SER A 147 -10.52 -28.12 9.98
CA SER A 147 -10.51 -27.00 10.93
C SER A 147 -11.54 -25.95 10.52
N GLY A 148 -12.64 -25.85 11.27
CA GLY A 148 -13.75 -24.95 10.97
C GLY A 148 -13.39 -23.46 10.91
N VAL A 149 -12.35 -23.03 11.63
CA VAL A 149 -11.91 -21.61 11.63
C VAL A 149 -11.31 -21.17 10.29
N LEU A 150 -10.88 -22.13 9.46
CA LEU A 150 -10.34 -21.86 8.13
C LEU A 150 -11.43 -21.81 7.05
N ASN A 151 -12.64 -22.31 7.35
CA ASN A 151 -13.79 -22.25 6.45
C ASN A 151 -14.43 -20.85 6.48
N ARG A 152 -13.81 -19.92 5.75
CA ARG A 152 -14.17 -18.49 5.71
C ARG A 152 -13.74 -17.88 4.38
N GLU A 153 -14.07 -16.60 4.19
CA GLU A 153 -13.62 -15.83 3.03
C GLU A 153 -12.16 -15.39 3.20
N TRP A 154 -11.39 -15.58 2.13
CA TRP A 154 -9.96 -15.30 2.02
C TRP A 154 -9.68 -14.43 0.79
N GLN A 155 -8.79 -13.46 0.95
CA GLN A 155 -8.26 -12.61 -0.11
C GLN A 155 -6.90 -13.16 -0.55
N VAL A 156 -6.73 -13.38 -1.85
CA VAL A 156 -5.44 -13.78 -2.44
C VAL A 156 -4.52 -12.55 -2.56
N VAL A 157 -3.32 -12.64 -1.99
CA VAL A 157 -2.32 -11.55 -1.97
C VAL A 157 -1.09 -11.85 -2.83
N SER A 158 -0.80 -13.13 -3.08
CA SER A 158 0.26 -13.57 -4.01
C SER A 158 -0.07 -14.95 -4.57
N SER A 159 0.39 -15.25 -5.78
CA SER A 159 0.23 -16.57 -6.42
C SER A 159 1.41 -16.84 -7.35
N THR A 160 1.81 -18.11 -7.44
CA THR A 160 2.76 -18.66 -8.38
C THR A 160 2.12 -19.88 -9.03
N LEU A 161 1.74 -19.73 -10.30
CA LEU A 161 1.12 -20.77 -11.10
C LEU A 161 2.18 -21.49 -11.94
N SER A 162 2.26 -22.81 -11.83
CA SER A 162 3.15 -23.67 -12.59
C SER A 162 2.33 -24.74 -13.32
N GLY A 163 2.66 -25.01 -14.58
CA GLY A 163 2.01 -26.05 -15.36
C GLY A 163 3.03 -26.87 -16.13
N GLU A 164 2.84 -28.19 -16.16
CA GLU A 164 3.71 -29.12 -16.88
C GLU A 164 2.87 -29.97 -17.84
N GLN A 165 3.38 -30.17 -19.06
CA GLN A 165 2.73 -30.99 -20.07
C GLN A 165 3.70 -32.07 -20.61
N PRO A 166 3.91 -33.17 -19.87
CA PRO A 166 4.86 -34.21 -20.27
C PRO A 166 4.53 -34.87 -21.61
N GLN A 167 3.23 -34.97 -21.96
CA GLN A 167 2.75 -35.62 -23.19
C GLN A 167 3.09 -34.85 -24.48
N ALA A 168 3.47 -33.57 -24.37
CA ALA A 168 3.95 -32.82 -25.54
C ALA A 168 5.30 -33.36 -26.05
N LEU A 169 6.05 -34.10 -25.21
CA LEU A 169 7.29 -34.76 -25.58
C LEU A 169 7.02 -36.14 -26.18
N HIS A 170 7.46 -36.34 -27.42
CA HIS A 170 7.30 -37.61 -28.13
C HIS A 170 8.02 -38.74 -27.36
N GLY A 171 7.29 -39.79 -26.97
CA GLY A 171 7.83 -40.93 -26.22
C GLY A 171 7.56 -40.90 -24.71
N SER A 172 7.03 -39.80 -24.16
CA SER A 172 6.54 -39.76 -22.78
C SER A 172 5.20 -40.52 -22.67
N ARG A 173 5.11 -41.50 -21.78
CA ARG A 173 3.89 -42.26 -21.49
C ARG A 173 3.70 -42.31 -19.97
N GLY A 174 2.51 -41.97 -19.48
CA GLY A 174 2.10 -42.24 -18.09
C GLY A 174 1.78 -41.02 -17.22
N GLU A 175 2.26 -39.82 -17.56
CA GLU A 175 1.94 -38.58 -16.82
C GLU A 175 1.02 -37.66 -17.65
N GLY A 176 -0.01 -37.12 -17.00
CA GLY A 176 -0.95 -36.15 -17.59
C GLY A 176 -0.44 -34.71 -17.49
N THR A 177 -1.15 -33.77 -18.10
CA THR A 177 -0.92 -32.32 -17.89
C THR A 177 -1.24 -31.96 -16.44
N THR A 178 -0.34 -31.25 -15.77
CA THR A 178 -0.52 -30.79 -14.39
C THR A 178 -0.58 -29.27 -14.34
N LEU A 179 -1.34 -28.75 -13.37
CA LEU A 179 -1.40 -27.34 -13.03
C LEU A 179 -1.39 -27.21 -11.50
N VAL A 180 -0.45 -26.45 -10.97
CA VAL A 180 -0.27 -26.24 -9.53
C VAL A 180 -0.15 -24.75 -9.27
N ASN A 181 -0.95 -24.26 -8.34
CA ASN A 181 -0.93 -22.89 -7.88
C ASN A 181 -0.50 -22.85 -6.41
N HIS A 182 0.64 -22.22 -6.14
CA HIS A 182 1.07 -21.87 -4.78
C HIS A 182 0.68 -20.43 -4.51
N PHE A 183 -0.20 -20.19 -3.55
CA PHE A 183 -0.72 -18.85 -3.29
C PHE A 183 -0.74 -18.53 -1.80
N SER A 184 -0.73 -17.25 -1.47
CA SER A 184 -0.86 -16.77 -0.10
C SER A 184 -2.11 -15.93 0.03
N VAL A 185 -2.76 -16.06 1.18
CA VAL A 185 -4.03 -15.39 1.48
C VAL A 185 -4.00 -14.69 2.83
N ILE A 186 -4.84 -13.66 2.96
CA ILE A 186 -5.23 -13.08 4.24
C ILE A 186 -6.75 -13.22 4.42
N PRO A 187 -7.28 -13.14 5.64
CA PRO A 187 -8.73 -13.07 5.84
C PRO A 187 -9.36 -11.87 5.11
N SER A 188 -10.53 -12.04 4.50
CA SER A 188 -11.23 -10.96 3.76
C SER A 188 -12.02 -9.99 4.65
N ASP A 189 -12.01 -10.17 5.98
CA ASP A 189 -12.64 -9.22 6.93
C ASP A 189 -11.83 -7.94 7.13
N ARG A 190 -10.69 -7.82 6.42
CA ARG A 190 -9.78 -6.69 6.47
C ARG A 190 -9.18 -6.43 5.09
N THR A 191 -8.80 -5.20 4.84
CA THR A 191 -8.17 -4.78 3.59
C THR A 191 -6.66 -4.98 3.66
N TRP A 192 -6.08 -5.70 2.69
CA TRP A 192 -4.63 -5.77 2.55
C TRP A 192 -4.06 -4.39 2.21
N ARG A 193 -2.97 -4.01 2.89
CA ARG A 193 -2.20 -2.80 2.57
C ARG A 193 -0.73 -3.15 2.35
N PRO A 194 -0.03 -2.44 1.44
CA PRO A 194 1.40 -2.59 1.30
C PRO A 194 2.13 -2.10 2.55
N VAL A 195 3.25 -2.74 2.87
CA VAL A 195 4.15 -2.28 3.95
C VAL A 195 4.65 -0.87 3.63
N PRO A 196 4.68 0.06 4.62
CA PRO A 196 5.23 1.39 4.41
C PRO A 196 6.66 1.35 3.84
N GLN A 197 6.88 2.03 2.72
CA GLN A 197 8.16 2.10 2.02
C GLN A 197 8.93 3.37 2.38
N ALA A 198 10.27 3.28 2.34
CA ALA A 198 11.14 4.42 2.51
C ALA A 198 10.81 5.51 1.46
N LYS A 199 10.65 6.75 1.93
CA LYS A 199 10.38 7.89 1.06
C LYS A 199 11.68 8.40 0.41
N PRO A 200 11.60 9.00 -0.79
CA PRO A 200 12.74 9.70 -1.37
C PRO A 200 13.32 10.73 -0.40
N ARG A 201 14.66 10.82 -0.38
CA ARG A 201 15.41 11.73 0.48
C ARG A 201 16.25 12.67 -0.39
N VAL A 202 16.44 13.88 0.10
CA VAL A 202 17.38 14.86 -0.45
C VAL A 202 18.49 15.00 0.59
N ASP A 203 19.68 14.50 0.28
CA ASP A 203 20.76 14.32 1.27
C ASP A 203 21.40 15.63 1.74
N GLY A 204 21.16 16.74 1.04
CA GLY A 204 21.70 18.04 1.40
C GLY A 204 21.00 19.21 0.71
N PRO A 205 21.29 20.44 1.14
CA PRO A 205 20.72 21.64 0.53
C PRO A 205 21.13 21.76 -0.94
N GLN A 206 20.24 22.36 -1.75
CA GLN A 206 20.46 22.58 -3.17
C GLN A 206 20.17 24.04 -3.53
N SER A 207 20.92 24.59 -4.48
CA SER A 207 20.66 25.92 -5.03
C SER A 207 19.47 25.90 -5.99
N ALA A 208 18.68 26.96 -5.98
CA ALA A 208 17.58 27.19 -6.91
C ALA A 208 17.54 28.69 -7.29
N VAL A 209 16.86 29.02 -8.38
CA VAL A 209 16.67 30.41 -8.84
C VAL A 209 15.31 30.89 -8.35
N VAL A 210 15.21 32.11 -7.80
CA VAL A 210 13.92 32.70 -7.40
C VAL A 210 13.14 33.05 -8.65
N THR A 211 11.84 32.77 -8.66
CA THR A 211 10.97 33.01 -9.82
C THR A 211 9.68 33.73 -9.45
N GLY A 212 9.12 34.45 -10.42
CA GLY A 212 7.88 35.21 -10.31
C GLY A 212 7.28 35.54 -11.68
N PRO A 213 6.16 36.28 -11.72
CA PRO A 213 5.54 36.73 -12.96
C PRO A 213 6.49 37.59 -13.79
N ALA A 214 6.29 37.59 -15.12
CA ALA A 214 7.05 38.44 -16.01
C ALA A 214 6.86 39.93 -15.65
N GLY A 215 7.96 40.65 -15.48
CA GLY A 215 7.97 42.07 -15.11
C GLY A 215 7.87 42.37 -13.62
N GLU A 216 7.70 41.35 -12.76
CA GLU A 216 7.72 41.52 -11.30
C GLU A 216 9.10 41.16 -10.73
N GLU A 217 9.76 42.13 -10.10
CA GLU A 217 11.06 41.90 -9.43
C GLU A 217 10.91 41.23 -8.06
N ILE A 218 9.74 41.37 -7.41
CA ILE A 218 9.48 40.80 -6.08
C ILE A 218 8.14 40.08 -6.12
N PHE A 219 8.16 38.76 -5.95
CA PHE A 219 6.97 37.93 -5.90
C PHE A 219 6.93 37.10 -4.61
N CYS A 220 6.16 37.56 -3.62
CA CYS A 220 6.02 36.86 -2.34
C CYS A 220 4.57 36.85 -1.83
N ASP A 221 4.25 35.86 -0.98
CA ASP A 221 2.96 35.81 -0.32
C ASP A 221 2.94 36.55 1.04
N ARG A 222 1.79 36.56 1.71
CA ARG A 222 1.60 37.18 3.04
C ARG A 222 2.53 36.66 4.14
N HIS A 223 3.24 35.55 3.90
CA HIS A 223 4.19 34.94 4.83
C HIS A 223 5.65 35.18 4.40
N GLY A 224 5.90 36.04 3.42
CA GLY A 224 7.24 36.32 2.89
C GLY A 224 7.87 35.11 2.19
N ARG A 225 7.04 34.19 1.68
CA ARG A 225 7.52 33.00 0.96
C ARG A 225 7.74 33.36 -0.50
N VAL A 226 8.68 32.67 -1.15
CA VAL A 226 8.99 32.84 -2.59
C VAL A 226 8.71 31.55 -3.36
N ARG A 227 8.75 31.62 -4.69
CA ARG A 227 8.82 30.44 -5.55
C ARG A 227 10.22 30.31 -6.13
N VAL A 228 10.60 29.08 -6.46
CA VAL A 228 11.94 28.78 -6.93
C VAL A 228 11.91 27.77 -8.07
N LYS A 229 12.90 27.87 -8.96
CA LYS A 229 13.20 26.90 -10.00
C LYS A 229 14.43 26.09 -9.61
N PHE A 230 14.26 24.79 -9.40
CA PHE A 230 15.37 23.87 -9.17
C PHE A 230 16.12 23.58 -10.48
N ARG A 231 17.44 23.38 -10.39
CA ARG A 231 18.30 23.10 -11.56
C ARG A 231 17.97 21.79 -12.28
N TRP A 232 17.38 20.82 -11.57
CA TRP A 232 16.96 19.53 -12.12
C TRP A 232 15.52 19.54 -12.64
N ASP A 233 14.77 20.62 -12.45
CA ASP A 233 13.41 20.71 -12.96
C ASP A 233 13.43 21.04 -14.46
N ARG A 234 13.03 20.06 -15.28
CA ARG A 234 13.05 20.15 -16.74
C ARG A 234 11.75 20.64 -17.35
N TYR A 235 10.65 20.63 -16.60
CA TYR A 235 9.31 20.68 -17.18
C TYR A 235 8.56 21.97 -16.87
N ASN A 236 8.75 22.55 -15.69
CA ASN A 236 8.03 23.78 -15.35
C ASN A 236 8.70 25.02 -15.96
N PRO A 237 7.96 26.03 -16.39
CA PRO A 237 8.54 27.30 -16.81
C PRO A 237 9.21 28.04 -15.63
N GLU A 238 10.13 28.95 -15.92
CA GLU A 238 10.78 29.83 -14.94
C GLU A 238 9.90 31.06 -14.65
N ASN A 239 8.76 30.85 -13.99
CA ASN A 239 7.77 31.89 -13.69
C ASN A 239 7.05 31.62 -12.35
N GLU A 240 5.92 32.29 -12.12
CA GLU A 240 5.10 32.14 -10.91
C GLU A 240 4.50 30.73 -10.70
N THR A 241 4.68 29.80 -11.62
CA THR A 241 4.22 28.41 -11.50
C THR A 241 5.34 27.40 -11.25
N SER A 242 6.61 27.83 -11.17
CA SER A 242 7.77 26.92 -11.06
C SER A 242 7.74 25.99 -9.84
N SER A 243 7.23 26.45 -8.71
CA SER A 243 7.15 25.63 -7.49
C SER A 243 5.98 26.03 -6.58
N CYS A 244 5.83 25.28 -5.49
CA CYS A 244 5.08 25.74 -4.33
C CYS A 244 5.79 26.88 -3.60
N TRP A 245 5.09 27.53 -2.68
CA TRP A 245 5.64 28.59 -1.82
C TRP A 245 6.61 28.04 -0.78
N VAL A 246 7.86 28.51 -0.82
CA VAL A 246 8.96 28.12 0.06
C VAL A 246 9.22 29.21 1.11
N ARG A 247 9.29 28.82 2.39
CA ARG A 247 9.65 29.74 3.47
C ARG A 247 11.11 30.15 3.36
N VAL A 248 11.36 31.44 3.56
CA VAL A 248 12.70 32.03 3.54
C VAL A 248 13.17 32.20 4.98
N SER A 249 14.37 31.69 5.28
CA SER A 249 15.01 31.96 6.58
C SER A 249 15.38 33.43 6.68
N GLN A 250 15.13 34.05 7.84
CA GLN A 250 15.44 35.45 8.11
C GLN A 250 16.46 35.55 9.25
N ALA A 251 17.23 36.63 9.28
CA ALA A 251 18.20 36.86 10.36
C ALA A 251 17.53 36.99 11.74
N TRP A 252 16.30 37.54 11.78
CA TRP A 252 15.52 37.70 13.00
C TRP A 252 14.02 37.74 12.69
N ALA A 253 13.20 36.92 13.35
CA ALA A 253 11.75 36.87 13.17
C ALA A 253 11.03 36.78 14.52
N GLY A 254 10.11 37.72 14.78
CA GLY A 254 9.27 37.77 15.98
C GLY A 254 7.79 38.07 15.65
N PRO A 255 6.89 38.03 16.66
CA PRO A 255 5.47 38.31 16.46
C PRO A 255 5.22 39.77 16.04
N GLY A 256 5.10 40.02 14.74
CA GLY A 256 4.81 41.35 14.18
C GLY A 256 6.02 42.29 14.03
N PHE A 257 7.24 41.82 14.32
CA PHE A 257 8.47 42.59 14.17
C PHE A 257 9.65 41.68 13.81
N GLY A 258 10.70 42.24 13.21
CA GLY A 258 11.89 41.50 12.84
C GLY A 258 12.59 42.08 11.61
N ASN A 259 13.54 41.33 11.07
CA ASN A 259 14.19 41.61 9.80
C ASN A 259 13.43 40.89 8.68
N LEU A 260 13.25 41.57 7.54
CA LEU A 260 12.67 40.98 6.34
C LEU A 260 13.51 41.35 5.12
N ALA A 261 14.24 40.37 4.60
CA ALA A 261 14.90 40.43 3.31
C ALA A 261 14.25 39.39 2.39
N ILE A 262 13.49 39.86 1.38
CA ILE A 262 12.82 38.99 0.41
C ILE A 262 13.76 38.77 -0.79
N PRO A 263 14.09 37.51 -1.12
CA PRO A 263 14.86 37.17 -2.32
C PRO A 263 14.15 37.64 -3.60
N ARG A 264 14.94 38.09 -4.58
CA ARG A 264 14.51 38.54 -5.90
C ARG A 264 14.97 37.54 -6.95
#